data_AF-A0A8J7PZL1-F1
#
_entry.id   AF-A0A8J7PZL1-F1
#
_cell.length_a   1.000
_cell.length_b   1.000
_cell.length_c   1.000
_cell.angle_alpha   90.00
_cell.angle_beta   90.00
_cell.angle_gamma   90.00
#
_symmetry.space_group_name_H-M   'P 1'
#
loop_
_entity.id
_entity.type
_entity.pdbx_description
1 polymer ?
#
loop_
_entity_poly.entity_id
_entity_poly.type
_entity_poly.pdbx_seq_one_letter_code
_entity_poly.pdbx_strand_id
1 'polypeptide(L)'
;KAMGIIFMALGAYAAAEGQTPPPTVPTWVIISCATAMALGTAAGGWRIIRTMGQRIIKLRPINGFAAETAAAGTILAAAHMGVPVSTTHVIASSIMGVGASKRVSAVRWGVARNMLIAWVLTIPVAAAVAALLYAGLHLVF
;
A
#
# COMPACT_ATOMS: atom_id res chain seq x y z
N LYS A 1 5.14 3.41 -4.81
CA LYS A 1 3.92 3.39 -5.65
C LYS A 1 3.60 4.77 -6.21
N ALA A 2 3.22 5.76 -5.40
CA ALA A 2 2.93 7.13 -5.86
C ALA A 2 4.04 7.73 -6.73
N MET A 3 5.29 7.64 -6.25
CA MET A 3 6.49 8.04 -6.99
C MET A 3 6.59 7.41 -8.39
N GLY A 4 6.26 6.12 -8.53
CA GLY A 4 6.32 5.41 -9.79
C GLY A 4 5.22 5.85 -10.77
N ILE A 5 4.02 6.15 -10.27
CA ILE A 5 2.92 6.68 -11.11
C ILE A 5 3.30 8.06 -11.65
N ILE A 6 3.83 8.94 -10.80
CA ILE A 6 4.28 10.28 -11.20
C ILE A 6 5.43 10.17 -12.21
N PHE A 7 6.40 9.27 -11.97
CA PHE A 7 7.51 9.05 -12.89
C PHE A 7 7.03 8.55 -14.27
N MET A 8 6.08 7.62 -14.31
CA MET A 8 5.48 7.14 -15.56
C MET A 8 4.71 8.26 -16.28
N ALA A 9 4.00 9.11 -15.54
CA ALA A 9 3.30 10.27 -16.13
C ALA A 9 4.28 11.28 -16.74
N LEU A 10 5.39 11.58 -16.04
CA LEU A 10 6.45 12.44 -16.57
C LEU A 10 7.12 11.85 -17.81
N GLY A 11 7.36 10.53 -17.81
CA GLY A 11 7.89 9.83 -18.99
C GLY A 11 6.94 9.88 -20.18
N ALA A 12 5.64 9.68 -19.96
CA ALA A 12 4.62 9.77 -21.00
C ALA A 12 4.51 11.20 -21.56
N TYR A 13 4.58 12.22 -20.70
CA TYR A 13 4.61 13.62 -21.12
C TYR A 13 5.84 13.95 -21.96
N ALA A 14 7.04 13.57 -21.51
CA ALA A 14 8.28 13.78 -22.25
C ALA A 14 8.25 13.11 -23.63
N ALA A 15 7.73 11.87 -23.70
CA ALA A 15 7.54 11.16 -24.96
C ALA A 15 6.57 11.87 -25.91
N ALA A 16 5.49 12.46 -25.40
CA ALA A 16 4.53 13.24 -26.20
C ALA A 16 5.16 14.52 -26.79
N GLU A 17 6.14 15.12 -26.11
CA GLU A 17 6.89 16.29 -26.58
C GLU A 17 8.14 15.94 -27.42
N GLY A 18 8.39 14.65 -27.69
CA GLY A 18 9.59 14.19 -28.41
C GLY A 18 10.89 14.32 -27.61
N GLN A 19 10.81 14.50 -26.29
CA GLN A 19 11.94 14.59 -25.38
C GLN A 19 12.32 13.21 -24.82
N THR A 20 13.59 13.07 -24.43
CA THR A 20 14.04 11.86 -23.71
C THR A 20 13.43 11.82 -22.31
N PRO A 21 12.80 10.72 -21.89
CA PRO A 21 12.26 10.60 -20.55
C PRO A 21 13.37 10.72 -19.49
N PRO A 22 13.05 11.24 -18.29
CA PRO A 22 14.04 11.39 -17.23
C PRO A 22 14.66 10.03 -16.87
N PRO A 23 16.00 9.93 -16.74
CA PRO A 23 16.70 8.67 -16.52
C PRO A 23 16.47 8.08 -15.13
N THR A 24 16.12 8.93 -14.16
CA THR A 24 15.85 8.56 -12.78
C THR A 24 14.70 9.40 -12.23
N VAL A 25 14.09 8.93 -11.14
CA VAL A 25 13.03 9.69 -10.46
C VAL A 25 13.59 11.03 -9.97
N PRO A 26 13.01 12.18 -10.35
CA PRO A 26 13.48 13.48 -9.90
C PRO A 26 13.34 13.66 -8.38
N THR A 27 14.32 14.31 -7.76
CA THR A 27 14.36 14.52 -6.30
C THR A 27 13.13 15.26 -5.76
N TRP A 28 12.55 16.18 -6.53
CA TRP A 28 11.32 16.89 -6.12
C TRP A 28 10.10 15.96 -6.03
N VAL A 29 10.03 14.91 -6.86
CA VAL A 29 8.98 13.88 -6.77
C VAL A 29 9.16 13.07 -5.49
N ILE A 30 10.41 12.76 -5.14
CA ILE A 30 10.74 12.02 -3.91
C ILE A 30 10.32 12.82 -2.68
N ILE A 31 10.73 14.10 -2.62
CA ILE A 31 10.44 14.98 -1.48
C ILE A 31 8.93 15.21 -1.37
N SER A 32 8.22 15.49 -2.47
CA SER A 32 6.77 15.72 -2.44
C SER A 32 5.98 14.48 -2.02
N CYS A 33 6.36 13.29 -2.50
CA CYS A 33 5.76 12.03 -2.04
C CYS A 33 6.03 11.79 -0.56
N ALA A 34 7.26 12.00 -0.10
CA ALA A 34 7.65 11.77 1.29
C ALA A 34 6.91 12.72 2.25
N THR A 35 6.81 14.01 1.92
CA THR A 35 6.08 14.99 2.72
C THR A 35 4.58 14.71 2.73
N ALA A 36 3.98 14.38 1.59
CA ALA A 36 2.57 13.99 1.52
C ALA A 36 2.27 12.75 2.36
N MET A 37 3.12 11.73 2.31
CA MET A 37 2.99 10.52 3.14
C MET A 37 3.15 10.81 4.64
N ALA A 38 4.13 11.64 5.01
CA ALA A 38 4.35 12.05 6.40
C ALA A 38 3.16 12.84 6.95
N LEU A 39 2.69 13.85 6.20
CA LEU A 39 1.54 14.67 6.57
C LEU A 39 0.25 13.85 6.66
N GLY A 40 -0.01 12.96 5.70
CA GLY A 40 -1.17 12.08 5.73
C GLY A 40 -1.15 11.14 6.94
N THR A 41 0.03 10.62 7.30
CA THR A 41 0.20 9.78 8.49
C THR A 41 -0.05 10.57 9.77
N ALA A 42 0.48 11.80 9.88
CA ALA A 42 0.29 12.66 11.04
C ALA A 42 -1.18 13.12 11.20
N ALA A 43 -1.85 13.46 10.11
CA ALA A 43 -3.21 14.01 10.14
C ALA A 43 -4.30 12.95 10.43
N GLY A 44 -4.12 11.71 9.97
CA GLY A 44 -5.20 10.70 10.00
C GLY A 44 -4.78 9.27 10.33
N GLY A 45 -3.48 8.98 10.41
CA GLY A 45 -2.97 7.61 10.56
C GLY A 45 -3.41 6.94 11.87
N TRP A 46 -3.58 7.71 12.94
CA TRP A 46 -3.87 7.17 14.26
C TRP A 46 -5.19 6.38 14.36
N ARG A 47 -6.23 6.80 13.64
CA ARG A 47 -7.52 6.09 13.61
C ARG A 47 -7.41 4.74 12.89
N ILE A 48 -6.57 4.67 11.85
CA ILE A 48 -6.28 3.45 11.09
C ILE A 48 -5.42 2.49 11.92
N ILE A 49 -4.38 3.00 12.58
CA ILE A 49 -3.49 2.20 13.44
C ILE A 49 -4.28 1.51 14.56
N ARG A 50 -5.19 2.26 15.20
CA ARG A 50 -6.04 1.73 16.28
C ARG A 50 -7.00 0.64 15.78
N THR A 51 -7.57 0.80 14.59
CA THR A 51 -8.54 -0.17 14.04
C THR A 51 -7.88 -1.44 13.51
N MET A 52 -6.68 -1.36 12.94
CA MET A 52 -5.92 -2.53 12.48
C MET A 52 -5.37 -3.36 13.66
N GLY A 53 -4.80 -2.70 14.68
CA GLY A 53 -4.13 -3.39 15.79
C GLY A 53 -5.05 -4.17 16.74
N GLN A 54 -6.35 -3.85 16.79
CA GLN A 54 -7.29 -4.48 17.73
C GLN A 54 -8.27 -5.48 17.08
N ARG A 55 -8.48 -5.42 15.76
CA ARG A 55 -9.53 -6.20 15.09
C ARG A 55 -9.10 -7.58 14.59
N ILE A 56 -7.81 -7.82 14.37
CA ILE A 56 -7.31 -9.07 13.78
C ILE A 56 -6.90 -10.08 14.87
N ILE A 57 -6.04 -9.66 15.79
CA ILE A 57 -5.63 -10.41 16.99
C ILE A 57 -5.42 -9.45 18.17
N LYS A 58 -5.41 -9.95 19.41
CA LYS A 58 -4.96 -9.17 20.57
C LYS A 58 -3.42 -9.12 20.57
N LEU A 59 -2.84 -8.09 19.97
CA LEU A 59 -1.39 -7.90 19.91
C LEU A 59 -0.81 -7.59 21.30
N ARG A 60 0.12 -8.45 21.74
CA ARG A 60 1.06 -8.13 22.83
C ARG A 60 2.34 -7.55 22.21
N PRO A 61 3.10 -6.69 22.91
CA PRO A 61 4.30 -6.06 22.34
C PRO A 61 5.28 -7.04 21.67
N ILE A 62 5.54 -8.19 22.31
CA ILE A 62 6.42 -9.24 21.76
C ILE A 62 5.92 -9.81 20.42
N ASN A 63 4.60 -9.97 20.27
CA ASN A 63 3.99 -10.47 19.05
C ASN A 63 3.97 -9.39 17.96
N GLY A 64 3.82 -8.12 18.35
CA GLY A 64 3.93 -6.98 17.45
C GLY A 64 5.33 -6.85 16.88
N PHE A 65 6.35 -6.96 17.73
CA PHE A 65 7.75 -6.98 17.28
C PHE A 65 8.00 -8.11 16.28
N ALA A 66 7.60 -9.35 16.61
CA ALA A 66 7.78 -10.48 15.70
C ALA A 66 7.06 -10.27 14.35
N ALA A 67 5.84 -9.71 14.37
CA ALA A 67 5.09 -9.43 13.15
C ALA A 67 5.75 -8.34 12.29
N GLU A 68 6.24 -7.27 12.91
CA GLU A 68 6.97 -6.18 12.24
C GLU A 68 8.30 -6.65 11.67
N THR A 69 9.08 -7.46 12.41
CA THR A 69 10.34 -8.02 11.89
C THR A 69 10.10 -8.91 10.68
N ALA A 70 9.10 -9.80 10.74
CA ALA A 70 8.75 -10.65 9.61
C ALA A 70 8.28 -9.82 8.40
N ALA A 71 7.44 -8.80 8.63
CA ALA A 71 6.99 -7.92 7.57
C ALA A 71 8.14 -7.12 6.95
N ALA A 72 9.00 -6.52 7.77
CA ALA A 72 10.18 -5.76 7.33
C ALA A 72 11.14 -6.62 6.52
N GLY A 73 11.45 -7.83 7.00
CA GLY A 73 12.31 -8.78 6.27
C GLY A 73 11.72 -9.14 4.90
N THR A 74 10.42 -9.40 4.84
CA THR A 74 9.73 -9.73 3.57
C THR A 74 9.72 -8.54 2.61
N ILE A 75 9.46 -7.32 3.11
CA ILE A 75 9.45 -6.09 2.30
C ILE A 75 10.85 -5.78 1.78
N LEU A 76 11.88 -5.91 2.61
CA LEU A 76 13.27 -5.65 2.21
C LEU A 76 13.73 -6.68 1.17
N ALA A 77 13.44 -7.96 1.37
CA ALA A 77 13.75 -9.00 0.39
C ALA A 77 13.09 -8.70 -0.97
N ALA A 78 11.79 -8.35 -0.97
CA ALA A 78 11.09 -7.98 -2.19
C ALA A 78 11.66 -6.72 -2.85
N ALA A 79 12.06 -5.72 -2.05
CA ALA A 79 12.69 -4.50 -2.54
C ALA A 79 14.04 -4.78 -3.21
N HIS A 80 14.88 -5.66 -2.64
CA HIS A 80 16.14 -6.10 -3.25
C HIS A 80 15.94 -6.88 -4.55
N MET A 81 14.84 -7.61 -4.67
CA MET A 81 14.46 -8.31 -5.91
C MET A 81 13.77 -7.41 -6.95
N GLY A 82 13.49 -6.14 -6.61
CA GLY A 82 12.76 -5.21 -7.48
C GLY A 82 11.29 -5.56 -7.71
N VAL A 83 10.71 -6.46 -6.90
CA VAL A 83 9.32 -6.92 -7.07
C VAL A 83 8.37 -6.01 -6.30
N PRO A 84 7.34 -5.42 -6.96
CA PRO A 84 6.38 -4.58 -6.28
C PRO A 84 5.46 -5.43 -5.39
N VAL A 85 5.52 -5.18 -4.08
CA VAL A 85 4.66 -5.87 -3.09
C VAL A 85 3.67 -4.93 -2.42
N SER A 86 2.60 -5.51 -1.87
CA SER A 86 1.63 -4.79 -1.05
C SER A 86 2.04 -4.85 0.42
N THR A 87 2.54 -3.74 0.96
CA THR A 87 2.93 -3.65 2.38
C THR A 87 1.75 -3.96 3.31
N THR A 88 0.52 -3.59 2.93
CA THR A 88 -0.70 -3.92 3.68
C THR A 88 -0.97 -5.42 3.74
N HIS A 89 -0.77 -6.15 2.64
CA HIS A 89 -0.90 -7.61 2.65
C HIS A 89 0.17 -8.24 3.54
N VAL A 90 1.42 -7.80 3.37
CA VAL A 90 2.56 -8.35 4.12
C VAL A 90 2.36 -8.17 5.63
N ILE A 91 2.04 -6.96 6.10
CA ILE A 91 1.85 -6.74 7.54
C ILE A 91 0.62 -7.49 8.08
N ALA A 92 -0.49 -7.52 7.33
CA ALA A 92 -1.70 -8.24 7.74
C ALA A 92 -1.45 -9.75 7.84
N SER A 93 -0.76 -10.34 6.85
CA SER A 93 -0.38 -11.76 6.88
C SER A 93 0.61 -12.08 7.99
N SER A 94 1.58 -11.21 8.26
CA SER A 94 2.52 -11.38 9.38
C SER A 94 1.80 -11.36 10.73
N ILE A 95 0.86 -10.43 10.93
CA ILE A 95 0.03 -10.37 12.15
C ILE A 95 -0.81 -11.65 12.29
N MET A 96 -1.48 -12.09 11.22
CA MET A 96 -2.26 -13.34 11.24
C MET A 96 -1.37 -14.56 11.51
N GLY A 97 -0.17 -14.61 10.92
CA GLY A 97 0.80 -15.68 11.12
C GLY A 97 1.28 -15.80 12.57
N VAL A 98 1.62 -14.68 13.21
CA VAL A 98 1.99 -14.66 14.64
C VAL A 98 0.81 -15.06 15.53
N GLY A 99 -0.43 -14.71 15.16
CA GLY A 99 -1.63 -15.19 15.85
C GLY A 99 -1.81 -16.69 15.73
N ALA A 100 -1.69 -17.21 14.50
CA ALA A 100 -1.88 -18.62 14.18
C ALA A 100 -0.80 -19.52 14.80
N SER A 101 0.44 -19.04 14.93
CA SER A 101 1.54 -19.79 15.57
C SER A 101 1.32 -20.04 17.06
N LYS A 102 0.54 -19.20 17.73
CA LYS A 102 0.07 -19.44 19.11
C LYS A 102 -1.12 -20.40 19.13
N ARG A 103 -2.20 -20.03 18.43
CA ARG A 103 -3.35 -20.91 18.16
C ARG A 103 -4.12 -20.37 16.95
N VAL A 104 -4.57 -21.25 16.06
CA VAL A 104 -5.36 -20.87 14.87
C VAL A 104 -6.63 -20.10 15.23
N SER A 105 -7.30 -20.45 16.34
CA SER A 105 -8.50 -19.77 16.84
C SER A 105 -8.24 -18.45 17.57
N ALA A 106 -6.99 -17.98 17.69
CA ALA A 106 -6.71 -16.61 18.18
C ALA A 106 -6.89 -15.57 17.08
N VAL A 107 -6.86 -15.99 15.81
CA VAL A 107 -7.12 -15.13 14.66
C VAL A 107 -8.63 -14.94 14.50
N ARG A 108 -9.06 -13.68 14.37
CA ARG A 108 -10.46 -13.34 14.08
C ARG A 108 -10.74 -13.51 12.59
N TRP A 109 -10.96 -14.76 12.16
CA TRP A 109 -11.14 -15.13 10.75
C TRP A 109 -12.26 -14.38 10.02
N GLY A 110 -13.33 -13.99 10.72
CA GLY A 110 -14.37 -13.13 10.13
C GLY A 110 -13.84 -11.77 9.66
N VAL A 111 -12.90 -11.17 10.42
CA VAL A 111 -12.24 -9.91 10.03
C VAL A 111 -11.27 -10.16 8.88
N ALA A 112 -10.46 -11.22 8.95
CA ALA A 112 -9.55 -11.59 7.87
C ALA A 112 -10.28 -11.81 6.53
N ARG A 113 -11.43 -12.49 6.56
CA ARG A 113 -12.27 -12.67 5.37
C ARG A 113 -12.80 -11.35 4.83
N ASN A 114 -13.29 -10.46 5.68
CA ASN A 114 -13.76 -9.14 5.24
C ASN A 114 -12.64 -8.31 4.62
N MET A 115 -11.40 -8.43 5.13
CA MET A 115 -10.23 -7.79 4.54
C MET A 115 -9.91 -8.35 3.15
N LEU A 116 -9.91 -9.69 2.99
CA LEU A 116 -9.71 -10.34 1.70
C LEU A 116 -10.73 -9.88 0.66
N ILE A 117 -12.02 -9.85 1.03
CA ILE A 117 -13.09 -9.36 0.16
C ILE A 117 -12.84 -7.90 -0.21
N ALA A 118 -12.50 -7.05 0.75
CA ALA A 118 -12.19 -5.64 0.49
C ALA A 118 -11.00 -5.49 -0.48
N TRP A 119 -9.93 -6.27 -0.31
CA TRP A 119 -8.77 -6.21 -1.21
C TRP A 119 -9.14 -6.59 -2.65
N VAL A 120 -9.91 -7.65 -2.85
CA VAL A 120 -10.38 -8.04 -4.19
C VAL A 120 -11.28 -6.96 -4.77
N LEU A 121 -12.22 -6.42 -3.97
CA LEU A 121 -13.20 -5.44 -4.42
C LEU A 121 -12.60 -4.05 -4.70
N THR A 122 -11.47 -3.70 -4.07
CA THR A 122 -10.80 -2.42 -4.34
C THR A 122 -10.29 -2.29 -5.77
N ILE A 123 -9.88 -3.39 -6.41
CA ILE A 123 -9.36 -3.38 -7.80
C ILE A 123 -10.44 -2.98 -8.81
N PRO A 124 -11.60 -3.68 -8.92
CA PRO A 124 -12.65 -3.32 -9.88
C PRO A 124 -13.26 -1.96 -9.58
N VAL A 125 -13.41 -1.58 -8.30
CA VAL A 125 -13.94 -0.26 -7.95
C VAL A 125 -12.97 0.85 -8.39
N ALA A 126 -11.66 0.69 -8.14
CA ALA A 126 -10.68 1.65 -8.61
C ALA A 126 -10.65 1.75 -10.15
N ALA A 127 -10.76 0.62 -10.85
CA ALA A 127 -10.83 0.58 -12.31
C ALA A 127 -12.09 1.30 -12.84
N ALA A 128 -13.25 1.05 -12.24
CA ALA A 128 -14.51 1.70 -12.61
C ALA A 128 -14.45 3.22 -12.40
N VAL A 129 -13.94 3.67 -11.25
CA VAL A 129 -13.76 5.10 -10.96
C VAL A 129 -12.79 5.75 -11.95
N ALA A 130 -11.67 5.09 -12.26
CA ALA A 130 -10.72 5.59 -13.24
C ALA A 130 -11.35 5.71 -14.64
N ALA A 131 -12.12 4.72 -15.08
CA ALA A 131 -12.83 4.73 -16.35
C ALA A 131 -13.86 5.86 -16.44
N LEU A 132 -14.63 6.09 -15.37
CA LEU A 132 -15.61 7.18 -15.31
C LEU A 132 -14.94 8.57 -15.38
N LEU A 133 -13.84 8.75 -14.65
CA LEU A 133 -13.08 10.01 -14.68
C LEU A 133 -12.48 10.27 -16.06
N TYR A 134 -11.93 9.23 -16.70
CA TYR A 134 -11.41 9.33 -18.06
C TYR A 134 -12.50 9.69 -19.07
N ALA A 135 -13.65 9.02 -19.02
CA ALA A 135 -14.79 9.31 -19.89
C ALA A 135 -15.28 10.76 -19.69
N GLY A 136 -15.33 11.24 -18.44
CA GLY A 136 -15.69 12.63 -18.14
C GLY A 136 -14.71 13.65 -18.73
N LEU A 137 -13.40 13.40 -18.62
CA LEU A 137 -12.37 14.27 -19.20
C LEU A 137 -12.44 14.30 -20.73
N HIS A 138 -12.65 13.15 -21.38
CA HIS A 138 -12.77 13.06 -22.84
C HIS A 138 -14.03 13.74 -23.41
N LEU A 139 -15.05 14.01 -22.58
CA LEU A 139 -16.21 14.78 -23.03
C LEU A 139 -15.97 16.30 -23.02
N VAL A 140 -14.97 16.76 -22.28
CA VAL A 140 -14.67 18.18 -22.07
C VAL A 140 -13.53 18.67 -22.98
N PHE A 141 -12.56 17.80 -23.26
CA PHE A 141 -11.40 18.07 -24.12
C PHE A 141 -11.48 17.25 -25.42
#